data_AF-A0A2E9IVS8-F1
#
_entry.id   AF-A0A2E9IVS8-F1
#
_cell.length_a   1.000
_cell.length_b   1.000
_cell.length_c   1.000
_cell.angle_alpha   90.00
_cell.angle_beta   90.00
_cell.angle_gamma   90.00
#
_symmetry.space_group_name_H-M   'P 1'
#
loop_
_entity.id
_entity.type
_entity.pdbx_description
1 polymer ?
#
loop_
_entity_poly.entity_id
_entity_poly.type
_entity_poly.pdbx_seq_one_letter_code
_entity_poly.pdbx_strand_id
1 'polypeptide(L)'
;MHEAGIAWLRFGDFGFDVAAFLQGAAQPEAFEAAVQRVRHLKGLGFQLMGITPGPREMKGSGLVTGSEAYFDAYAKISAFFAQEFEGLIEWWQVANELDIWIFRDTLDMEHSVDFLKTGIRAMKDAVPSLKVGINITLFPSLPGEVDGNTELHEGLVLAEGIYGDAMLPVDYAGFDSYPGSWRKGGPESWHEYLDGFYELTGKPIFIQEFGYAAAGGVMTPEEAEQGLYPCEAKKWKFAWNGEHSPAVQAEYLTESLRIFSEKPFVLGAIYYNWRDAPDCWQCRQTDCPAETAWGLLDQSGQTKPSYEALKEFTRNLARKATVAPL
;
A
#
# COMPACT_ATOMS: atom_id res chain seq x y z
N MET A 1 8.90 14.49 9.86
CA MET A 1 9.00 13.09 9.39
C MET A 1 10.30 12.44 9.84
N HIS A 2 11.49 12.92 9.44
CA HIS A 2 12.78 12.36 9.92
C HIS A 2 12.90 12.25 11.44
N GLU A 3 12.45 13.27 12.17
CA GLU A 3 12.45 13.23 13.65
C GLU A 3 11.60 12.10 14.25
N ALA A 4 10.58 11.66 13.52
CA ALA A 4 9.73 10.53 13.89
C ALA A 4 10.36 9.18 13.51
N GLY A 5 11.52 9.17 12.84
CA GLY A 5 12.17 7.96 12.33
C GLY A 5 11.70 7.51 10.95
N ILE A 6 10.95 8.35 10.22
CA ILE A 6 10.50 8.04 8.85
C ILE A 6 11.64 8.34 7.89
N ALA A 7 12.09 7.32 7.16
CA ALA A 7 13.10 7.44 6.10
C ALA A 7 12.55 7.21 4.69
N TRP A 8 11.38 6.56 4.58
CA TRP A 8 10.74 6.19 3.32
C TRP A 8 9.39 6.87 3.16
N LEU A 9 9.07 7.26 1.93
CA LEU A 9 7.76 7.78 1.55
C LEU A 9 7.25 7.01 0.34
N ARG A 10 5.98 6.62 0.39
CA ARG A 10 5.25 6.05 -0.75
C ARG A 10 4.41 7.13 -1.40
N PHE A 11 4.46 7.23 -2.73
CA PHE A 11 3.92 8.36 -3.48
C PHE A 11 3.23 7.86 -4.76
N GLY A 12 1.93 8.13 -4.91
CA GLY A 12 1.14 7.71 -6.07
C GLY A 12 0.32 8.81 -6.73
N ASP A 13 0.12 9.96 -6.06
CA ASP A 13 -0.60 11.08 -6.66
C ASP A 13 0.36 11.97 -7.44
N PHE A 14 0.55 11.61 -8.70
CA PHE A 14 1.36 12.37 -9.64
C PHE A 14 0.56 13.41 -10.42
N GLY A 15 -0.76 13.52 -10.28
CA GLY A 15 -1.57 14.41 -11.13
C GLY A 15 -1.39 14.17 -12.64
N PHE A 16 -1.02 12.95 -13.03
CA PHE A 16 -0.71 12.58 -14.41
C PHE A 16 -1.98 12.44 -15.25
N ASP A 17 -1.97 13.01 -16.45
CA ASP A 17 -3.08 12.90 -17.41
C ASP A 17 -2.73 11.88 -18.50
N VAL A 18 -3.36 10.71 -18.39
CA VAL A 18 -3.23 9.59 -19.34
C VAL A 18 -3.63 9.99 -20.75
N ALA A 19 -4.72 10.75 -20.92
CA ALA A 19 -5.21 11.14 -22.24
C ALA A 19 -4.23 12.09 -22.92
N ALA A 20 -3.78 13.10 -22.19
CA ALA A 20 -2.80 14.08 -22.68
C ALA A 20 -1.50 13.38 -23.09
N PHE A 21 -1.00 12.47 -22.26
CA PHE A 21 0.22 11.71 -22.55
C PHE A 21 0.11 10.90 -23.84
N LEU A 22 -0.96 10.12 -23.99
CA LEU A 22 -1.15 9.25 -25.16
C LEU A 22 -1.36 10.04 -26.47
N GLN A 23 -1.82 11.28 -26.38
CA GLN A 23 -1.97 12.20 -27.51
C GLN A 23 -0.70 13.03 -27.80
N GLY A 24 0.36 12.86 -26.99
CA GLY A 24 1.60 13.64 -27.10
C GLY A 24 1.43 15.11 -26.67
N ALA A 25 0.39 15.41 -25.88
CA ALA A 25 0.17 16.72 -25.30
C ALA A 25 1.00 16.91 -24.02
N ALA A 26 1.22 18.17 -23.64
CA ALA A 26 1.89 18.51 -22.40
C ALA A 26 1.08 18.00 -21.19
N GLN A 27 1.79 17.54 -20.16
CA GLN A 27 1.18 17.16 -18.89
C GLN A 27 0.68 18.40 -18.12
N PRO A 28 -0.34 18.24 -17.25
CA PRO A 28 -0.87 19.35 -16.48
C PRO A 28 0.15 19.87 -15.46
N GLU A 29 -0.05 21.09 -14.97
CA GLU A 29 0.78 21.70 -13.91
C GLU A 29 0.87 20.84 -12.65
N ALA A 30 -0.19 20.07 -12.35
CA ALA A 30 -0.21 19.13 -11.24
C ALA A 30 0.90 18.06 -11.35
N PHE A 31 1.17 17.58 -12.56
CA PHE A 31 2.27 16.63 -12.82
C PHE A 31 3.62 17.28 -12.60
N GLU A 32 3.86 18.46 -13.15
CA GLU A 32 5.10 19.19 -12.92
C GLU A 32 5.34 19.48 -11.44
N ALA A 33 4.28 19.87 -10.72
CA ALA A 33 4.34 20.08 -9.27
C ALA A 33 4.69 18.79 -8.52
N ALA A 34 4.14 17.64 -8.93
CA ALA A 34 4.49 16.33 -8.37
C ALA A 34 5.96 15.98 -8.63
N VAL A 35 6.48 16.23 -9.84
CA VAL A 35 7.89 15.99 -10.17
C VAL A 35 8.81 16.87 -9.31
N GLN A 36 8.50 18.16 -9.15
CA GLN A 36 9.27 19.04 -8.27
C GLN A 36 9.20 18.58 -6.80
N ARG A 37 8.04 18.09 -6.36
CA ARG A 37 7.88 17.53 -5.01
C ARG A 37 8.75 16.29 -4.81
N VAL A 38 8.81 15.38 -5.78
CA VAL A 38 9.69 14.20 -5.74
C VAL A 38 11.16 14.63 -5.62
N ARG A 39 11.61 15.58 -6.45
CA ARG A 39 12.98 16.13 -6.38
C ARG A 39 13.27 16.76 -5.02
N HIS A 40 12.32 17.53 -4.49
CA HIS A 40 12.45 18.14 -3.17
C HIS A 40 12.58 17.09 -2.06
N LEU A 41 11.70 16.07 -2.05
CA LEU A 41 11.74 15.00 -1.05
C LEU A 41 13.03 14.18 -1.11
N LYS A 42 13.51 13.85 -2.32
CA LYS A 42 14.84 13.21 -2.50
C LYS A 42 15.96 14.11 -1.98
N GLY A 43 15.90 15.42 -2.25
CA GLY A 43 16.85 16.41 -1.72
C GLY A 43 16.84 16.55 -0.19
N LEU A 44 15.70 16.25 0.45
CA LEU A 44 15.59 16.14 1.91
C LEU A 44 16.09 14.79 2.47
N GLY A 45 16.58 13.89 1.61
CA GLY A 45 17.15 12.61 2.00
C GLY A 45 16.14 11.48 2.22
N PHE A 46 14.89 11.63 1.76
CA PHE A 46 13.93 10.52 1.78
C PHE A 46 14.24 9.51 0.68
N GLN A 47 14.04 8.24 1.00
CA GLN A 47 13.88 7.18 0.01
C GLN A 47 12.42 7.17 -0.46
N LEU A 48 12.21 6.96 -1.75
CA LEU A 48 10.91 7.11 -2.38
C LEU A 48 10.51 5.80 -3.05
N MET A 49 9.26 5.41 -2.81
CA MET A 49 8.57 4.39 -3.59
C MET A 49 7.46 5.05 -4.40
N GLY A 50 7.52 4.91 -5.72
CA GLY A 50 6.48 5.37 -6.63
C GLY A 50 5.38 4.33 -6.79
N ILE A 51 4.15 4.78 -7.05
CA ILE A 51 3.05 3.94 -7.49
C ILE A 51 2.68 4.36 -8.91
N THR A 52 2.69 3.43 -9.86
CA THR A 52 2.26 3.73 -11.23
C THR A 52 0.75 4.01 -11.27
N PRO A 53 0.22 4.71 -12.29
CA PRO A 53 -1.21 4.76 -12.57
C PRO A 53 -1.83 3.35 -12.57
N GLY A 54 -3.07 3.24 -12.09
CA GLY A 54 -3.84 2.01 -12.08
C GLY A 54 -4.96 2.01 -13.13
N PRO A 55 -5.82 0.99 -13.12
CA PRO A 55 -6.94 0.87 -14.06
C PRO A 55 -7.90 2.06 -14.03
N ARG A 56 -8.10 2.68 -12.86
CA ARG A 56 -8.95 3.86 -12.69
C ARG A 56 -8.42 5.07 -13.46
N GLU A 57 -7.13 5.35 -13.37
CA GLU A 57 -6.47 6.42 -14.11
C GLU A 57 -6.47 6.11 -15.61
N MET A 58 -6.27 4.84 -15.97
CA MET A 58 -6.29 4.38 -17.35
C MET A 58 -7.63 4.57 -18.07
N LYS A 59 -8.75 4.82 -17.36
CA LYS A 59 -10.02 5.24 -17.98
C LYS A 59 -9.86 6.48 -18.86
N GLY A 60 -8.94 7.38 -18.52
CA GLY A 60 -8.62 8.56 -19.32
C GLY A 60 -8.15 8.22 -20.74
N SER A 61 -7.63 7.02 -20.98
CA SER A 61 -7.19 6.60 -22.32
C SER A 61 -8.32 6.50 -23.35
N GLY A 62 -9.56 6.26 -22.90
CA GLY A 62 -10.69 5.94 -23.77
C GLY A 62 -10.57 4.60 -24.53
N LEU A 63 -9.59 3.76 -24.16
CA LEU A 63 -9.37 2.45 -24.77
C LEU A 63 -10.26 1.38 -24.14
N VAL A 64 -10.50 0.30 -24.87
CA VAL A 64 -11.24 -0.85 -24.35
C VAL A 64 -10.39 -1.56 -23.30
N THR A 65 -10.87 -1.59 -22.05
CA THR A 65 -10.23 -2.31 -20.93
C THR A 65 -9.89 -3.75 -21.32
N GLY A 66 -8.66 -4.19 -21.03
CA GLY A 66 -8.18 -5.55 -21.34
C GLY A 66 -7.78 -5.80 -22.79
N SER A 67 -7.95 -4.83 -23.70
CA SER A 67 -7.47 -4.97 -25.09
C SER A 67 -5.94 -4.84 -25.20
N GLU A 68 -5.37 -5.36 -26.29
CA GLU A 68 -3.94 -5.19 -26.62
C GLU A 68 -3.52 -3.72 -26.61
N ALA A 69 -4.32 -2.84 -27.24
CA ALA A 69 -4.04 -1.40 -27.25
C ALA A 69 -4.04 -0.78 -25.85
N TYR A 70 -4.89 -1.27 -24.94
CA TYR A 70 -4.94 -0.83 -23.55
C TYR A 70 -3.66 -1.23 -22.79
N PHE A 71 -3.19 -2.47 -22.95
CA PHE A 71 -1.94 -2.92 -22.36
C PHE A 71 -0.71 -2.21 -22.97
N ASP A 72 -0.69 -1.97 -24.28
CA ASP A 72 0.36 -1.20 -24.94
C ASP A 72 0.44 0.24 -24.42
N ALA A 73 -0.72 0.88 -24.21
CA ALA A 73 -0.78 2.21 -23.61
C ALA A 73 -0.23 2.18 -22.17
N TYR A 74 -0.59 1.18 -21.38
CA TYR A 74 -0.10 1.02 -20.03
C TYR A 74 1.41 0.76 -19.97
N ALA A 75 1.95 -0.05 -20.88
CA ALA A 75 3.38 -0.27 -21.01
C ALA A 75 4.14 1.03 -21.28
N LYS A 76 3.64 1.86 -22.22
CA LYS A 76 4.24 3.17 -22.54
C LYS A 76 4.26 4.10 -21.34
N ILE A 77 3.16 4.15 -20.58
CA ILE A 77 3.06 4.97 -19.37
C ILE A 77 4.02 4.46 -18.29
N SER A 78 4.07 3.16 -18.06
CA SER A 78 4.97 2.55 -17.06
C SER A 78 6.43 2.81 -17.38
N ALA A 79 6.84 2.66 -18.65
CA ALA A 79 8.17 2.99 -19.13
C ALA A 79 8.49 4.49 -18.97
N PHE A 80 7.53 5.37 -19.28
CA PHE A 80 7.69 6.81 -19.07
C PHE A 80 7.93 7.16 -17.60
N PHE A 81 7.17 6.59 -16.66
CA PHE A 81 7.39 6.81 -15.23
C PHE A 81 8.77 6.31 -14.77
N ALA A 82 9.20 5.14 -15.26
CA ALA A 82 10.53 4.61 -14.95
C ALA A 82 11.65 5.58 -15.38
N GLN A 83 11.53 6.18 -16.58
CA GLN A 83 12.52 7.08 -17.15
C GLN A 83 12.47 8.49 -16.53
N GLU A 84 11.28 9.08 -16.40
CA GLU A 84 11.09 10.45 -15.88
C GLU A 84 11.64 10.60 -14.46
N PHE A 85 11.53 9.54 -13.66
CA PHE A 85 11.96 9.52 -12.27
C PHE A 85 13.25 8.73 -12.02
N GLU A 86 14.01 8.40 -13.06
CA GLU A 86 15.29 7.71 -12.93
C GLU A 86 16.24 8.51 -12.02
N GLY A 87 16.86 7.81 -11.06
CA GLY A 87 17.72 8.42 -10.03
C GLY A 87 16.99 9.19 -8.92
N LEU A 88 15.67 9.39 -9.05
CA LEU A 88 14.83 10.01 -8.02
C LEU A 88 14.03 8.96 -7.24
N ILE A 89 13.37 8.05 -7.95
CA ILE A 89 12.57 6.95 -7.40
C ILE A 89 13.17 5.63 -7.86
N GLU A 90 13.67 4.85 -6.90
CA GLU A 90 14.35 3.58 -7.16
C GLU A 90 13.44 2.36 -6.94
N TRP A 91 12.34 2.54 -6.21
CA TRP A 91 11.38 1.50 -5.86
C TRP A 91 10.01 1.82 -6.43
N TRP A 92 9.37 0.82 -7.03
CA TRP A 92 8.10 0.99 -7.71
C TRP A 92 7.14 -0.13 -7.38
N GLN A 93 5.94 0.31 -7.03
CA GLN A 93 4.77 -0.51 -7.01
C GLN A 93 3.99 -0.32 -8.30
N VAL A 94 3.76 -1.42 -9.02
CA VAL A 94 2.90 -1.42 -10.22
C VAL A 94 1.45 -1.58 -9.77
N ALA A 95 0.68 -0.51 -9.95
CA ALA A 95 -0.73 -0.34 -9.55
C ALA A 95 -1.00 -0.64 -8.06
N ASN A 96 -2.20 -0.35 -7.56
CA ASN A 96 -2.57 -0.63 -6.17
C ASN A 96 -3.68 -1.67 -6.10
N GLU A 97 -3.44 -2.76 -5.36
CA GLU A 97 -4.47 -3.70 -4.86
C GLU A 97 -5.49 -4.15 -5.91
N LEU A 98 -5.00 -4.68 -7.05
CA LEU A 98 -5.90 -5.18 -8.10
C LEU A 98 -6.68 -6.44 -7.68
N ASP A 99 -6.41 -6.97 -6.49
CA ASP A 99 -7.21 -7.98 -5.83
C ASP A 99 -8.51 -7.40 -5.24
N ILE A 100 -8.60 -6.08 -5.02
CA ILE A 100 -9.85 -5.42 -4.63
C ILE A 100 -10.55 -4.83 -5.87
N TRP A 101 -11.84 -5.17 -6.01
CA TRP A 101 -12.70 -4.76 -7.12
C TRP A 101 -12.69 -3.24 -7.42
N ILE A 102 -12.64 -2.39 -6.39
CA ILE A 102 -12.68 -0.92 -6.57
C ILE A 102 -11.42 -0.38 -7.25
N PHE A 103 -10.26 -1.04 -7.08
CA PHE A 103 -8.99 -0.61 -7.68
C PHE A 103 -8.72 -1.27 -9.03
N ARG A 104 -9.11 -2.54 -9.21
CA ARG A 104 -9.08 -3.19 -10.55
C ARG A 104 -10.11 -2.67 -11.52
N ASP A 105 -11.12 -1.96 -11.02
CA ASP A 105 -12.20 -1.38 -11.81
C ASP A 105 -12.95 -2.44 -12.64
N THR A 106 -12.76 -2.46 -13.95
CA THR A 106 -13.47 -3.33 -14.89
C THR A 106 -12.62 -4.51 -15.38
N LEU A 107 -11.37 -4.61 -14.92
CA LEU A 107 -10.54 -5.78 -15.19
C LEU A 107 -11.05 -6.98 -14.39
N ASP A 108 -11.12 -8.14 -15.04
CA ASP A 108 -11.17 -9.41 -14.33
C ASP A 108 -9.77 -9.77 -13.79
N MET A 109 -9.66 -10.91 -13.11
CA MET A 109 -8.40 -11.31 -12.48
C MET A 109 -7.31 -11.71 -13.48
N GLU A 110 -7.67 -12.29 -14.62
CA GLU A 110 -6.70 -12.64 -15.67
C GLU A 110 -6.09 -11.37 -16.26
N HIS A 111 -6.94 -10.42 -16.67
CA HIS A 111 -6.47 -9.13 -17.17
C HIS A 111 -5.76 -8.31 -16.08
N SER A 112 -6.09 -8.48 -14.80
CA SER A 112 -5.36 -7.84 -13.70
C SER A 112 -3.94 -8.38 -13.57
N VAL A 113 -3.73 -9.69 -13.71
CA VAL A 113 -2.39 -10.29 -13.77
C VAL A 113 -1.62 -9.75 -14.98
N ASP A 114 -2.23 -9.74 -16.17
CA ASP A 114 -1.58 -9.23 -17.38
C ASP A 114 -1.22 -7.75 -17.30
N PHE A 115 -2.10 -6.94 -16.68
CA PHE A 115 -1.84 -5.53 -16.43
C PHE A 115 -0.58 -5.34 -15.57
N LEU A 116 -0.50 -6.04 -14.44
CA LEU A 116 0.65 -5.98 -13.54
C LEU A 116 1.94 -6.47 -14.23
N LYS A 117 1.88 -7.59 -14.96
CA LYS A 117 3.02 -8.10 -15.73
C LYS A 117 3.51 -7.11 -16.78
N THR A 118 2.57 -6.45 -17.46
CA THR A 118 2.85 -5.43 -18.48
C THR A 118 3.61 -4.26 -17.87
N GLY A 119 3.12 -3.72 -16.75
CA GLY A 119 3.81 -2.63 -16.04
C GLY A 119 5.20 -3.04 -15.57
N ILE A 120 5.33 -4.21 -14.91
CA ILE A 120 6.62 -4.71 -14.42
C ILE A 120 7.64 -4.83 -15.55
N ARG A 121 7.29 -5.50 -16.66
CA ARG A 121 8.19 -5.68 -17.80
C ARG A 121 8.58 -4.34 -18.41
N ALA A 122 7.62 -3.46 -18.67
CA ALA A 122 7.89 -2.16 -19.28
C ALA A 122 8.84 -1.30 -18.43
N MET A 123 8.69 -1.29 -17.10
CA MET A 123 9.59 -0.55 -16.22
C MET A 123 11.00 -1.16 -16.21
N LYS A 124 11.10 -2.49 -16.12
CA LYS A 124 12.39 -3.19 -16.07
C LYS A 124 13.14 -3.13 -17.39
N ASP A 125 12.43 -3.12 -18.52
CA ASP A 125 13.03 -2.94 -19.85
C ASP A 125 13.53 -1.50 -20.04
N ALA A 126 12.79 -0.51 -19.54
CA ALA A 126 13.16 0.90 -19.63
C ALA A 126 14.34 1.27 -18.72
N VAL A 127 14.33 0.81 -17.47
CA VAL A 127 15.36 1.08 -16.46
C VAL A 127 15.61 -0.20 -15.62
N PRO A 128 16.55 -1.06 -16.03
CA PRO A 128 16.76 -2.39 -15.41
C PRO A 128 17.15 -2.38 -13.93
N SER A 129 17.69 -1.27 -13.42
CA SER A 129 18.14 -1.10 -12.04
C SER A 129 17.01 -0.90 -11.03
N LEU A 130 15.81 -0.52 -11.47
CA LEU A 130 14.66 -0.28 -10.59
C LEU A 130 14.28 -1.54 -9.82
N LYS A 131 13.78 -1.34 -8.60
CA LYS A 131 13.15 -2.38 -7.78
C LYS A 131 11.65 -2.33 -7.98
N VAL A 132 11.08 -3.36 -8.60
CA VAL A 132 9.68 -3.36 -9.00
C VAL A 132 8.93 -4.50 -8.33
N GLY A 133 7.76 -4.19 -7.77
CA GLY A 133 6.85 -5.13 -7.13
C GLY A 133 5.40 -4.69 -7.31
N ILE A 134 4.47 -5.38 -6.64
CA ILE A 134 3.04 -5.06 -6.62
C ILE A 134 2.56 -4.85 -5.18
N ASN A 135 1.29 -4.51 -4.98
CA ASN A 135 0.65 -4.53 -3.66
C ASN A 135 -0.57 -5.46 -3.69
N ILE A 136 -0.63 -6.37 -2.73
CA ILE A 136 -1.73 -7.32 -2.51
C ILE A 136 -2.21 -7.14 -1.07
N THR A 137 -3.51 -7.21 -0.82
CA THR A 137 -4.10 -7.03 0.52
C THR A 137 -5.03 -8.16 0.93
N LEU A 138 -5.78 -8.69 -0.03
CA LEU A 138 -6.58 -9.90 0.08
C LEU A 138 -5.66 -11.11 -0.14
N PHE A 139 -4.77 -11.41 0.80
CA PHE A 139 -4.07 -12.69 0.87
C PHE A 139 -4.64 -13.55 2.02
N PRO A 140 -5.08 -14.80 1.79
CA PRO A 140 -5.60 -15.65 2.84
C PRO A 140 -4.47 -16.05 3.77
N SER A 141 -4.63 -15.83 5.06
CA SER A 141 -3.52 -16.07 5.97
C SER A 141 -3.91 -16.49 7.38
N LEU A 142 -5.20 -16.69 7.65
CA LEU A 142 -5.66 -17.43 8.82
C LEU A 142 -6.27 -18.79 8.42
N PRO A 143 -6.01 -19.88 9.15
CA PRO A 143 -6.76 -21.13 9.01
C PRO A 143 -8.27 -20.86 9.17
N GLY A 144 -9.05 -21.15 8.12
CA GLY A 144 -10.51 -20.95 8.10
C GLY A 144 -11.01 -19.63 7.51
N GLU A 145 -10.15 -18.69 7.10
CA GLU A 145 -10.60 -17.57 6.23
C GLU A 145 -11.07 -18.06 4.85
N VAL A 146 -10.59 -19.23 4.44
CA VAL A 146 -10.99 -19.92 3.22
C VAL A 146 -12.39 -20.54 3.33
N ASP A 147 -12.90 -20.76 4.55
CA ASP A 147 -14.14 -21.53 4.78
C ASP A 147 -15.43 -20.72 4.54
N GLY A 148 -15.31 -19.44 4.19
CA GLY A 148 -16.45 -18.56 3.88
C GLY A 148 -16.38 -17.84 2.53
N ASN A 149 -15.26 -17.95 1.80
CA ASN A 149 -15.07 -17.29 0.52
C ASN A 149 -14.34 -18.25 -0.43
N THR A 150 -15.12 -18.78 -1.37
CA THR A 150 -14.79 -19.81 -2.37
C THR A 150 -13.39 -19.69 -2.96
N GLU A 151 -12.64 -20.79 -3.02
CA GLU A 151 -11.68 -21.32 -4.04
C GLU A 151 -10.94 -20.39 -5.04
N LEU A 152 -11.05 -19.07 -4.92
CA LEU A 152 -10.51 -17.99 -5.76
C LEU A 152 -10.28 -16.78 -4.84
N HIS A 153 -9.28 -16.85 -3.97
CA HIS A 153 -8.83 -15.64 -3.28
C HIS A 153 -8.13 -14.76 -4.31
N GLU A 154 -8.66 -13.58 -4.61
CA GLU A 154 -8.15 -12.73 -5.70
C GLU A 154 -6.66 -12.41 -5.53
N GLY A 155 -6.19 -12.19 -4.30
CA GLY A 155 -4.76 -12.04 -4.03
C GLY A 155 -3.94 -13.33 -4.15
N LEU A 156 -4.51 -14.54 -4.01
CA LEU A 156 -3.81 -15.78 -4.41
C LEU A 156 -3.63 -15.83 -5.93
N VAL A 157 -4.68 -15.50 -6.69
CA VAL A 157 -4.60 -15.45 -8.16
C VAL A 157 -3.53 -14.46 -8.62
N LEU A 158 -3.47 -13.28 -8.00
CA LEU A 158 -2.39 -12.31 -8.27
C LEU A 158 -1.02 -12.86 -7.85
N ALA A 159 -0.90 -13.44 -6.66
CA ALA A 159 0.37 -13.94 -6.16
C ALA A 159 0.92 -15.08 -7.05
N GLU A 160 0.10 -16.06 -7.40
CA GLU A 160 0.47 -17.16 -8.29
C GLU A 160 0.79 -16.65 -9.70
N GLY A 161 -0.05 -15.75 -10.23
CA GLY A 161 0.15 -15.17 -11.56
C GLY A 161 1.46 -14.40 -11.69
N ILE A 162 1.88 -13.70 -10.63
CA ILE A 162 3.05 -12.81 -10.63
C ILE A 162 4.32 -13.53 -10.17
N TYR A 163 4.28 -14.17 -9.01
CA TYR A 163 5.47 -14.79 -8.41
C TYR A 163 5.70 -16.23 -8.88
N GLY A 164 4.68 -16.89 -9.45
CA GLY A 164 4.82 -18.18 -10.12
C GLY A 164 5.44 -18.09 -11.52
N ASP A 165 5.52 -16.88 -12.12
CA ASP A 165 6.18 -16.65 -13.41
C ASP A 165 7.67 -16.40 -13.22
N ALA A 166 8.48 -17.45 -13.38
CA ALA A 166 9.93 -17.41 -13.21
C ALA A 166 10.65 -16.44 -14.17
N MET A 167 10.01 -16.04 -15.27
CA MET A 167 10.57 -15.12 -16.26
C MET A 167 10.20 -13.66 -15.98
N LEU A 168 9.28 -13.40 -15.05
CA LEU A 168 8.89 -12.04 -14.69
C LEU A 168 9.97 -11.40 -13.79
N PRO A 169 10.53 -10.24 -14.17
CA PRO A 169 11.62 -9.59 -13.43
C PRO A 169 11.12 -8.82 -12.19
N VAL A 170 10.29 -9.46 -11.35
CA VAL A 170 9.77 -8.91 -10.10
C VAL A 170 10.80 -9.04 -8.97
N ASP A 171 11.09 -7.94 -8.29
CA ASP A 171 12.17 -7.82 -7.29
C ASP A 171 11.71 -8.14 -5.86
N TYR A 172 10.49 -7.76 -5.50
CA TYR A 172 9.95 -7.92 -4.15
C TYR A 172 8.45 -8.21 -4.18
N ALA A 173 7.94 -8.75 -3.07
CA ALA A 173 6.51 -8.92 -2.87
C ALA A 173 5.95 -7.84 -1.95
N GLY A 174 5.01 -7.04 -2.44
CA GLY A 174 4.36 -6.03 -1.60
C GLY A 174 3.06 -6.55 -0.99
N PHE A 175 2.88 -6.26 0.29
CA PHE A 175 1.73 -6.72 1.06
C PHE A 175 1.19 -5.59 1.94
N ASP A 176 -0.12 -5.39 1.93
CA ASP A 176 -0.83 -4.44 2.78
C ASP A 176 -1.83 -5.19 3.67
N SER A 177 -1.94 -4.80 4.93
CA SER A 177 -3.03 -5.26 5.77
C SER A 177 -3.30 -4.36 6.97
N TYR A 178 -4.54 -4.45 7.45
CA TYR A 178 -5.02 -3.70 8.62
C TYR A 178 -5.72 -4.63 9.62
N PRO A 179 -5.02 -5.65 10.17
CA PRO A 179 -5.62 -6.56 11.14
C PRO A 179 -6.00 -5.79 12.40
N GLY A 180 -7.20 -6.05 12.90
CA GLY A 180 -7.83 -5.33 14.00
C GLY A 180 -8.70 -4.15 13.57
N SER A 181 -8.69 -3.72 12.30
CA SER A 181 -9.61 -2.72 11.75
C SER A 181 -10.40 -3.28 10.57
N TRP A 182 -9.80 -3.34 9.37
CA TRP A 182 -10.45 -3.86 8.16
C TRP A 182 -10.48 -5.39 8.12
N ARG A 183 -9.54 -6.03 8.84
CA ARG A 183 -9.42 -7.48 8.92
C ARG A 183 -9.47 -7.95 10.38
N LYS A 184 -9.96 -9.16 10.62
CA LYS A 184 -9.96 -9.76 11.96
C LYS A 184 -8.51 -9.98 12.43
N GLY A 185 -8.26 -9.80 13.72
CA GLY A 185 -6.97 -10.08 14.34
C GLY A 185 -6.34 -8.84 14.97
N GLY A 186 -5.02 -8.79 14.94
CA GLY A 186 -4.19 -7.74 15.51
C GLY A 186 -2.75 -7.82 14.99
N PRO A 187 -1.79 -7.12 15.62
CA PRO A 187 -0.38 -7.21 15.27
C PRO A 187 0.13 -8.66 15.24
N GLU A 188 -0.36 -9.53 16.14
CA GLU A 188 0.04 -10.94 16.18
C GLU A 188 -0.24 -11.70 14.87
N SER A 189 -1.23 -11.26 14.09
CA SER A 189 -1.58 -11.87 12.81
C SER A 189 -0.48 -11.68 11.75
N TRP A 190 0.38 -10.66 11.89
CA TRP A 190 1.49 -10.44 10.98
C TRP A 190 2.47 -11.62 10.91
N HIS A 191 2.60 -12.43 11.97
CA HIS A 191 3.45 -13.62 11.91
C HIS A 191 3.01 -14.57 10.79
N GLU A 192 1.75 -15.00 10.83
CA GLU A 192 1.19 -15.93 9.84
C GLU A 192 1.12 -15.29 8.45
N TYR A 193 0.79 -14.00 8.39
CA TYR A 193 0.63 -13.28 7.12
C TYR A 193 1.97 -13.20 6.37
N LEU A 194 3.03 -12.80 7.06
CA LEU A 194 4.34 -12.62 6.47
C LEU A 194 5.03 -13.96 6.19
N ASP A 195 4.89 -14.94 7.08
CA ASP A 195 5.49 -16.26 6.87
C ASP A 195 4.83 -16.98 5.69
N GLY A 196 3.50 -17.03 5.64
CA GLY A 196 2.76 -17.67 4.55
C GLY A 196 2.95 -16.97 3.20
N PHE A 197 2.96 -15.63 3.19
CA PHE A 197 3.21 -14.88 1.95
C PHE A 197 4.65 -15.05 1.47
N TYR A 198 5.62 -15.14 2.38
CA TYR A 198 7.00 -15.44 2.01
C TYR A 198 7.16 -16.86 1.47
N GLU A 199 6.51 -17.86 2.10
CA GLU A 199 6.52 -19.25 1.63
C GLU A 199 5.94 -19.38 0.21
N LEU A 200 4.85 -18.68 -0.09
CA LEU A 200 4.24 -18.71 -1.41
C LEU A 200 5.10 -18.02 -2.47
N THR A 201 5.62 -16.84 -2.17
CA THR A 201 6.26 -15.99 -3.18
C THR A 201 7.76 -16.23 -3.32
N GLY A 202 8.43 -16.67 -2.25
CA GLY A 202 9.89 -16.76 -2.15
C GLY A 202 10.61 -15.41 -2.28
N LYS A 203 9.88 -14.28 -2.28
CA LYS A 203 10.43 -12.94 -2.49
C LYS A 203 10.55 -12.18 -1.16
N PRO A 204 11.57 -11.33 -0.97
CA PRO A 204 11.58 -10.39 0.14
C PRO A 204 10.30 -9.53 0.13
N ILE A 205 9.76 -9.25 1.31
CA ILE A 205 8.48 -8.56 1.48
C ILE A 205 8.72 -7.09 1.82
N PHE A 206 8.01 -6.19 1.13
CA PHE A 206 7.85 -4.81 1.55
C PHE A 206 6.41 -4.61 2.02
N ILE A 207 6.21 -4.19 3.27
CA ILE A 207 4.86 -3.94 3.78
C ILE A 207 4.40 -2.57 3.23
N GLN A 208 3.46 -2.62 2.29
CA GLN A 208 3.12 -1.49 1.43
C GLN A 208 2.22 -0.48 2.12
N GLU A 209 1.35 -0.93 3.01
CA GLU A 209 0.71 -0.14 4.06
C GLU A 209 0.46 -1.03 5.28
N PHE A 210 0.43 -0.40 6.44
CA PHE A 210 -0.17 -0.94 7.65
C PHE A 210 -0.61 0.22 8.53
N GLY A 211 -1.52 -0.06 9.46
CA GLY A 211 -1.95 0.93 10.44
C GLY A 211 -3.07 0.41 11.31
N TYR A 212 -3.50 1.27 12.23
CA TYR A 212 -4.68 1.03 13.05
C TYR A 212 -5.43 2.35 13.25
N ALA A 213 -6.75 2.35 13.09
CA ALA A 213 -7.54 3.56 13.28
C ALA A 213 -7.60 3.93 14.78
N ALA A 214 -7.34 5.20 15.08
CA ALA A 214 -7.38 5.75 16.45
C ALA A 214 -8.78 6.19 16.91
N ALA A 215 -9.81 6.01 16.09
CA ALA A 215 -11.18 6.39 16.39
C ALA A 215 -12.19 5.50 15.66
N GLY A 216 -13.47 5.66 16.04
CA GLY A 216 -14.59 4.84 15.59
C GLY A 216 -15.06 3.89 16.69
N GLY A 217 -16.36 3.63 16.77
CA GLY A 217 -16.86 2.61 17.69
C GLY A 217 -16.57 1.20 17.18
N VAL A 218 -16.94 0.18 17.94
CA VAL A 218 -16.93 -1.22 17.47
C VAL A 218 -18.36 -1.62 17.17
N MET A 219 -18.59 -2.27 16.04
CA MET A 219 -19.91 -2.79 15.66
C MET A 219 -20.35 -3.85 16.67
N THR A 220 -21.63 -3.84 17.03
CA THR A 220 -22.23 -5.01 17.69
C THR A 220 -22.31 -6.18 16.70
N PRO A 221 -22.47 -7.42 17.17
CA PRO A 221 -22.68 -8.57 16.27
C PRO A 221 -23.83 -8.34 15.28
N GLU A 222 -24.93 -7.74 15.73
CA GLU A 222 -26.10 -7.44 14.90
C GLU A 222 -25.79 -6.39 13.83
N GLU A 223 -24.99 -5.37 14.15
CA GLU A 223 -24.53 -4.37 13.16
C GLU A 223 -23.58 -5.00 12.13
N ALA A 224 -22.70 -5.90 12.57
CA ALA A 224 -21.76 -6.61 11.69
C ALA A 224 -22.47 -7.60 10.74
N GLU A 225 -23.53 -8.27 11.20
CA GLU A 225 -24.36 -9.18 10.39
C GLU A 225 -25.15 -8.46 9.29
N GLN A 226 -25.45 -7.17 9.47
CA GLN A 226 -26.10 -6.34 8.44
C GLN A 226 -25.16 -5.99 7.28
N GLY A 227 -23.87 -6.31 7.39
CA GLY A 227 -22.89 -6.01 6.34
C GLY A 227 -22.60 -4.52 6.16
N LEU A 228 -22.84 -3.70 7.20
CA LEU A 228 -22.57 -2.27 7.15
C LEU A 228 -21.07 -2.00 6.97
N TYR A 229 -20.73 -1.03 6.13
CA TYR A 229 -19.37 -0.54 6.00
C TYR A 229 -19.04 0.45 7.13
N PRO A 230 -17.75 0.60 7.52
CA PRO A 230 -17.34 1.59 8.51
C PRO A 230 -17.76 3.03 8.16
N CYS A 231 -17.85 3.34 6.86
CA CYS A 231 -18.36 4.62 6.37
C CYS A 231 -19.82 4.89 6.78
N GLU A 232 -20.65 3.86 6.85
CA GLU A 232 -22.08 3.93 7.16
C GLU A 232 -22.30 3.89 8.68
N ALA A 233 -21.66 2.93 9.35
CA ALA A 233 -21.87 2.70 10.78
C ALA A 233 -21.07 3.64 11.69
N LYS A 234 -20.03 4.31 11.16
CA LYS A 234 -19.00 5.04 11.95
C LYS A 234 -18.33 4.15 13.02
N LYS A 235 -18.27 2.86 12.71
CA LYS A 235 -17.79 1.80 13.59
C LYS A 235 -16.98 0.79 12.78
N TRP A 236 -16.10 0.10 13.47
CA TRP A 236 -15.28 -0.97 12.92
C TRP A 236 -15.88 -2.33 13.22
N LYS A 237 -15.78 -3.25 12.25
CA LYS A 237 -16.20 -4.63 12.44
C LYS A 237 -15.28 -5.38 13.41
N PHE A 238 -14.00 -5.01 13.44
CA PHE A 238 -12.99 -5.61 14.28
C PHE A 238 -12.35 -4.54 15.15
N ALA A 239 -11.80 -4.94 16.30
CA ALA A 239 -11.02 -4.08 17.16
C ALA A 239 -9.96 -4.92 17.88
N TRP A 240 -8.69 -4.59 17.71
CA TRP A 240 -7.61 -5.14 18.51
C TRP A 240 -7.60 -4.47 19.88
N ASN A 241 -7.46 -5.25 20.96
CA ASN A 241 -7.68 -4.79 22.34
C ASN A 241 -9.08 -4.18 22.60
N GLY A 242 -10.06 -4.46 21.73
CA GLY A 242 -11.47 -4.15 21.96
C GLY A 242 -11.90 -2.69 21.71
N GLU A 243 -10.98 -1.80 21.30
CA GLU A 243 -11.32 -0.41 21.00
C GLU A 243 -10.45 0.23 19.91
N HIS A 244 -10.89 1.40 19.43
CA HIS A 244 -10.11 2.30 18.60
C HIS A 244 -9.83 3.60 19.35
N SER A 245 -8.62 3.72 19.88
CA SER A 245 -8.16 4.89 20.61
C SER A 245 -6.73 5.27 20.21
N PRO A 246 -6.29 6.53 20.44
CA PRO A 246 -4.91 6.92 20.17
C PRO A 246 -3.87 6.13 20.96
N ALA A 247 -4.23 5.60 22.14
CA ALA A 247 -3.36 4.75 22.94
C ALA A 247 -3.20 3.36 22.29
N VAL A 248 -4.30 2.70 21.92
CA VAL A 248 -4.27 1.40 21.25
C VAL A 248 -3.57 1.48 19.89
N GLN A 249 -3.76 2.57 19.13
CA GLN A 249 -3.00 2.79 17.90
C GLN A 249 -1.48 2.80 18.13
N ALA A 250 -1.00 3.42 19.20
CA ALA A 250 0.41 3.49 19.52
C ALA A 250 1.00 2.13 19.92
N GLU A 251 0.25 1.35 20.72
CA GLU A 251 0.60 -0.03 21.07
C GLU A 251 0.65 -0.91 19.83
N TYR A 252 -0.35 -0.80 18.96
CA TYR A 252 -0.47 -1.56 17.72
C TYR A 252 0.74 -1.33 16.82
N LEU A 253 1.10 -0.05 16.62
CA LEU A 253 2.26 0.35 15.84
C LEU A 253 3.53 -0.28 16.40
N THR A 254 3.73 -0.20 17.72
CA THR A 254 4.92 -0.74 18.39
C THR A 254 5.04 -2.24 18.20
N GLU A 255 3.96 -3.00 18.43
CA GLU A 255 3.97 -4.45 18.29
C GLU A 255 4.14 -4.90 16.83
N SER A 256 3.49 -4.23 15.89
CA SER A 256 3.64 -4.53 14.46
C SER A 256 5.10 -4.34 14.02
N LEU A 257 5.71 -3.19 14.36
CA LEU A 257 7.11 -2.93 14.03
C LEU A 257 8.09 -3.90 14.70
N ARG A 258 7.81 -4.33 15.94
CA ARG A 258 8.59 -5.37 16.61
C ARG A 258 8.60 -6.65 15.78
N ILE A 259 7.42 -7.13 15.37
CA ILE A 259 7.28 -8.33 14.55
C ILE A 259 8.02 -8.17 13.23
N PHE A 260 7.85 -7.04 12.54
CA PHE A 260 8.53 -6.79 11.26
C PHE A 260 10.06 -6.85 11.41
N SER A 261 10.59 -6.30 12.50
CA SER A 261 12.04 -6.30 12.77
C SER A 261 12.63 -7.69 13.08
N GLU A 262 11.79 -8.66 13.43
CA GLU A 262 12.20 -10.04 13.71
C GLU A 262 12.21 -10.93 12.45
N LYS A 263 11.64 -10.45 11.34
CA LYS A 263 11.51 -11.20 10.08
C LYS A 263 12.61 -10.80 9.10
N PRO A 264 13.63 -11.65 8.83
CA PRO A 264 14.78 -11.28 8.01
C PRO A 264 14.45 -11.05 6.53
N PHE A 265 13.30 -11.52 6.06
CA PHE A 265 12.81 -11.33 4.71
C PHE A 265 11.94 -10.06 4.55
N VAL A 266 11.67 -9.32 5.62
CA VAL A 266 10.96 -8.03 5.55
C VAL A 266 11.96 -6.90 5.29
N LEU A 267 11.75 -6.19 4.18
CA LEU A 267 12.60 -5.09 3.71
C LEU A 267 12.30 -3.77 4.40
N GLY A 268 11.04 -3.54 4.77
CA GLY A 268 10.55 -2.27 5.29
C GLY A 268 9.03 -2.24 5.36
N ALA A 269 8.50 -1.14 5.91
CA ALA A 269 7.07 -0.94 6.06
C ALA A 269 6.70 0.55 5.87
N ILE A 270 5.57 0.82 5.23
CA ILE A 270 4.97 2.15 5.13
C ILE A 270 3.77 2.23 6.08
N TYR A 271 3.77 3.23 6.96
CA TYR A 271 2.65 3.49 7.86
C TYR A 271 1.59 4.38 7.19
N TYR A 272 0.34 3.93 7.17
CA TYR A 272 -0.82 4.74 6.76
C TYR A 272 -1.45 5.39 8.01
N ASN A 273 -1.37 6.70 8.22
CA ASN A 273 -0.72 7.72 7.38
C ASN A 273 -0.04 8.83 8.22
N TRP A 274 0.54 9.85 7.57
CA TRP A 274 1.25 10.92 8.30
C TRP A 274 0.31 11.79 9.14
N ARG A 275 -0.85 12.16 8.59
CA ARG A 275 -1.82 13.07 9.20
C ARG A 275 -3.22 12.59 8.85
N ASP A 276 -4.13 12.63 9.82
CA ASP A 276 -5.55 12.35 9.58
C ASP A 276 -6.07 13.15 8.39
N ALA A 277 -6.78 12.47 7.50
CA ALA A 277 -7.45 13.12 6.38
C ALA A 277 -8.57 14.02 6.91
N PRO A 278 -8.81 15.19 6.29
CA PRO A 278 -9.90 16.09 6.69
C PRO A 278 -11.28 15.46 6.42
N ASP A 279 -11.40 14.72 5.33
CA ASP A 279 -12.59 13.99 4.91
C ASP A 279 -12.23 12.60 4.39
N CYS A 280 -13.16 11.66 4.53
CA CYS A 280 -13.00 10.34 3.95
C CYS A 280 -13.15 10.39 2.43
N TRP A 281 -12.16 9.88 1.68
CA TRP A 281 -12.21 9.93 0.22
C TRP A 281 -13.39 9.11 -0.37
N GLN A 282 -13.90 8.13 0.37
CA GLN A 282 -15.03 7.29 -0.03
C GLN A 282 -16.37 8.01 0.15
N CYS A 283 -16.67 8.50 1.36
CA CYS A 283 -17.98 9.07 1.70
C CYS A 283 -18.02 10.60 1.88
N ARG A 284 -16.85 11.26 1.84
CA ARG A 284 -16.66 12.71 2.01
C ARG A 284 -17.05 13.27 3.39
N GLN A 285 -17.31 12.41 4.36
CA GLN A 285 -17.63 12.81 5.72
C GLN A 285 -16.36 12.94 6.57
N THR A 286 -16.34 13.95 7.43
CA THR A 286 -15.17 14.32 8.26
C THR A 286 -15.04 13.47 9.53
N ASP A 287 -16.14 12.89 9.99
CA ASP A 287 -16.25 12.02 11.17
C ASP A 287 -16.14 10.53 10.82
N CYS A 288 -15.79 10.21 9.57
CA CYS A 288 -15.71 8.85 9.09
C CYS A 288 -14.38 8.17 9.50
N PRO A 289 -14.39 7.20 10.43
CA PRO A 289 -13.15 6.62 10.92
C PRO A 289 -12.39 5.87 9.84
N ALA A 290 -13.08 5.43 8.76
CA ALA A 290 -12.51 4.69 7.64
C ALA A 290 -11.25 5.33 7.06
N GLU A 291 -11.13 6.66 7.10
CA GLU A 291 -10.03 7.41 6.49
C GLU A 291 -9.54 8.60 7.33
N THR A 292 -10.29 9.05 8.34
CA THR A 292 -10.01 10.31 9.05
C THR A 292 -9.34 10.13 10.42
N ALA A 293 -8.90 8.92 10.79
CA ALA A 293 -8.37 8.63 12.12
C ALA A 293 -7.07 7.79 12.15
N TRP A 294 -6.29 7.76 11.07
CA TRP A 294 -5.11 6.90 10.91
C TRP A 294 -3.77 7.57 11.18
N GLY A 295 -3.74 8.91 11.19
CA GLY A 295 -2.53 9.70 11.19
C GLY A 295 -1.68 9.54 12.44
N LEU A 296 -0.36 9.68 12.29
CA LEU A 296 0.55 9.98 13.41
C LEU A 296 0.29 11.39 13.97
N LEU A 297 -0.23 12.28 13.11
CA LEU A 297 -0.75 13.58 13.47
C LEU A 297 -2.27 13.59 13.35
N ASP A 298 -2.95 14.39 14.18
CA ASP A 298 -4.37 14.68 14.03
C ASP A 298 -4.63 15.66 12.86
N GLN A 299 -5.92 15.93 12.59
CA GLN A 299 -6.32 16.88 11.54
C GLN A 299 -5.80 18.30 11.77
N SER A 300 -5.41 18.70 12.99
CA SER A 300 -4.80 20.00 13.30
C SER A 300 -3.28 20.02 13.14
N GLY A 301 -2.66 18.85 12.94
CA GLY A 301 -1.21 18.68 12.84
C GLY A 301 -0.53 18.44 14.19
N GLN A 302 -1.30 18.21 15.26
CA GLN A 302 -0.77 17.84 16.57
C GLN A 302 -0.39 16.36 16.59
N THR A 303 0.71 16.05 17.28
CA THR A 303 1.21 14.68 17.41
C THR A 303 0.30 13.82 18.28
N LYS A 304 -0.03 12.63 17.80
CA LYS A 304 -0.69 11.57 18.59
C LYS A 304 0.34 10.71 19.34
N PRO A 305 -0.08 9.88 20.32
CA PRO A 305 0.83 8.94 20.97
C PRO A 305 1.58 8.00 20.00
N SER A 306 0.97 7.65 18.87
CA SER A 306 1.58 6.83 17.82
C SER A 306 2.82 7.49 17.17
N TYR A 307 2.86 8.83 17.09
CA TYR A 307 4.06 9.55 16.64
C TYR A 307 5.25 9.30 17.56
N GLU A 308 5.06 9.42 18.88
CA GLU A 308 6.14 9.21 19.84
C GLU A 308 6.52 7.73 19.93
N ALA A 309 5.56 6.81 19.81
CA ALA A 309 5.83 5.38 19.73
C ALA A 309 6.75 5.01 18.55
N LEU A 310 6.44 5.51 17.33
CA LEU A 310 7.28 5.29 16.15
C LEU A 310 8.70 5.85 16.35
N LYS A 311 8.78 7.08 16.87
CA LYS A 311 10.03 7.78 17.14
C LYS A 311 10.90 7.05 18.15
N GLU A 312 10.31 6.55 19.23
CA GLU A 312 11.04 5.78 20.24
C GLU A 312 11.50 4.43 19.69
N PHE A 313 10.62 3.70 19.00
CA PHE A 313 10.94 2.40 18.42
C PHE A 313 12.13 2.50 17.45
N THR A 314 12.07 3.44 16.49
CA THR A 314 13.12 3.63 15.49
C THR A 314 14.46 4.06 16.10
N ARG A 315 14.44 4.93 17.12
CA ARG A 315 15.65 5.30 17.89
C ARG A 315 16.26 4.09 18.60
N ASN A 316 15.44 3.24 19.19
CA ASN A 316 15.92 2.04 19.89
C ASN A 316 16.47 1.00 18.91
N LEU A 317 15.85 0.83 17.74
CA LEU A 317 16.34 -0.04 16.68
C LEU A 317 17.72 0.42 16.17
N ALA A 318 17.89 1.72 15.90
CA ALA A 318 19.17 2.29 15.48
C ALA A 318 20.28 2.07 16.52
N ARG A 319 19.98 2.19 17.81
CA ARG A 319 20.93 1.91 18.91
C ARG A 319 21.33 0.44 18.99
N LYS A 320 20.40 -0.49 18.74
CA LYS A 320 20.73 -1.92 18.72
C LYS A 320 21.66 -2.25 17.55
N ALA A 321 21.43 -1.65 16.38
CA ALA A 321 22.26 -1.86 15.19
C ALA A 321 23.71 -1.36 15.37
N THR A 322 23.95 -0.33 16.18
CA THR A 322 25.31 0.19 16.43
C THR A 322 26.09 -0.59 17.50
N VAL A 323 25.43 -1.44 18.29
CA VAL A 323 26.04 -2.19 19.40
C VAL A 323 26.30 -3.66 19.04
N ALA A 324 25.70 -4.18 17.96
CA ALA A 324 26.01 -5.52 17.47
C ALA A 324 27.45 -5.57 16.92
N PRO A 325 28.35 -6.40 17.47
CA PRO A 325 29.68 -6.58 16.89
C PRO A 325 29.56 -7.32 15.55
N LEU A 326 30.32 -6.84 14.56
CA LEU A 326 30.49 -7.47 13.23
C LEU A 326 31.00 -8.91 13.32
#